data_AF-A0A926RUL4-F1
#
_entry.id   AF-A0A926RUL4-F1
#
_cell.length_a   1.000
_cell.length_b   1.000
_cell.length_c   1.000
_cell.angle_alpha   90.00
_cell.angle_beta   90.00
_cell.angle_gamma   90.00
#
_symmetry.space_group_name_H-M   'P 1'
#
loop_
_entity.id
_entity.type
_entity.pdbx_description
1 polymer ?
#
loop_
_entity_poly.entity_id
_entity_poly.type
_entity_poly.pdbx_seq_one_letter_code
_entity_poly.pdbx_strand_id
1 'polypeptide(L)'
;MDPIDNASYGYIFERMPRRAKWLFWAYGTGTVGVVCFMTLILFPIAIILIPLAFYCIWKQFRYPVYKVMCPNCKRKLQVEVEVKKFHCVCHTLLKREGDEEIAKEI
;
A
#
# COMPACT_ATOMS: atom_id res chain seq x y z
N MET A 1 -22.25 -4.59 -2.20
CA MET A 1 -21.05 -3.93 -1.65
C MET A 1 -21.48 -3.30 -0.34
N ASP A 2 -21.07 -3.89 0.77
CA ASP A 2 -21.41 -3.38 2.11
C ASP A 2 -20.62 -2.10 2.39
N PRO A 3 -21.20 -1.09 3.07
CA PRO A 3 -20.51 0.16 3.40
C PRO A 3 -19.29 -0.02 4.31
N ILE A 4 -19.10 -1.21 4.88
CA ILE A 4 -17.95 -1.60 5.70
C ILE A 4 -16.67 -1.73 4.86
N ASP A 5 -16.78 -2.08 3.58
CA ASP A 5 -15.62 -2.32 2.72
C ASP A 5 -14.92 -1.00 2.34
N ASN A 6 -15.68 0.05 2.01
CA ASN A 6 -15.12 1.33 1.56
C ASN A 6 -14.29 2.03 2.64
N ALA A 7 -14.72 1.95 3.90
CA ALA A 7 -13.95 2.50 5.02
C ALA A 7 -12.65 1.70 5.22
N SER A 8 -12.72 0.37 5.15
CA SER A 8 -11.57 -0.52 5.26
C SER A 8 -10.50 -0.22 4.20
N TYR A 9 -10.91 0.03 2.95
CA TYR A 9 -9.99 0.44 1.88
C TYR A 9 -9.33 1.79 2.18
N GLY A 10 -10.10 2.82 2.55
CA GLY A 10 -9.56 4.14 2.92
C GLY A 10 -8.48 4.04 4.01
N TYR A 11 -8.73 3.25 5.05
CA TYR A 11 -7.78 3.05 6.15
C TYR A 11 -6.52 2.29 5.74
N ILE A 12 -6.56 1.46 4.70
CA ILE A 12 -5.34 0.80 4.17
C ILE A 12 -4.48 1.82 3.40
N PHE A 13 -5.10 2.67 2.59
CA PHE A 13 -4.39 3.74 1.88
C PHE A 13 -3.77 4.77 2.83
N GLU A 14 -4.44 5.07 3.94
CA GLU A 14 -3.87 5.92 5.00
C GLU A 14 -2.63 5.30 5.66
N ARG A 15 -2.64 3.98 5.89
CA ARG A 15 -1.52 3.27 6.56
C ARG A 15 -0.35 2.96 5.64
N MET A 16 -0.59 2.76 4.34
CA MET A 16 0.42 2.35 3.36
C MET A 16 0.34 3.15 2.04
N PRO A 17 0.49 4.49 2.08
CA PRO A 17 0.28 5.34 0.91
C PRO A 17 1.32 5.10 -0.20
N ARG A 18 2.61 4.88 0.11
CA ARG A 18 3.62 4.65 -0.94
C ARG A 18 3.45 3.29 -1.55
N ARG A 19 3.25 2.25 -0.75
CA ARG A 19 3.08 0.87 -1.22
C ARG A 19 1.87 0.75 -2.14
N ALA A 20 0.79 1.45 -1.81
CA ALA A 20 -0.38 1.55 -2.67
C ALA A 20 -0.08 2.24 -4.01
N LYS A 21 0.70 3.34 -4.00
CA LYS A 21 1.17 3.97 -5.25
C LYS A 21 2.02 3.02 -6.09
N TRP A 22 2.98 2.32 -5.49
CA TRP A 22 3.82 1.35 -6.21
C TRP A 22 3.02 0.20 -6.80
N LEU A 23 2.02 -0.31 -6.06
CA LEU A 23 1.08 -1.31 -6.58
C LEU A 23 0.28 -0.77 -7.76
N PHE A 24 -0.26 0.44 -7.64
CA PHE A 24 -1.01 1.07 -8.71
C PHE A 24 -0.17 1.21 -9.98
N TRP A 25 1.07 1.68 -9.84
CA TRP A 25 2.03 1.76 -10.94
C TRP A 25 2.36 0.39 -11.52
N ALA A 26 2.62 -0.62 -10.68
CA ALA A 26 2.93 -1.98 -11.11
C ALA A 26 1.77 -2.63 -11.87
N TYR A 27 0.53 -2.47 -11.39
CA TYR A 27 -0.66 -2.95 -12.10
C TYR A 27 -0.88 -2.19 -13.40
N GLY A 28 -0.71 -0.87 -13.42
CA GLY A 28 -0.85 -0.05 -14.63
C GLY A 28 0.18 -0.43 -15.70
N THR A 29 1.46 -0.43 -15.35
CA THR A 29 2.53 -0.77 -16.32
C THR A 29 2.50 -2.24 -16.70
N GLY A 30 2.15 -3.14 -15.77
CA GLY A 30 2.02 -4.57 -16.02
C GLY A 30 0.87 -4.89 -16.99
N THR A 31 -0.32 -4.33 -16.76
CA THR A 31 -1.48 -4.56 -17.65
C THR A 31 -1.24 -4.00 -19.04
N VAL A 32 -0.73 -2.77 -19.15
CA VAL A 32 -0.37 -2.16 -20.44
C VAL A 32 0.72 -2.99 -21.14
N GLY A 33 1.75 -3.43 -20.40
CA GLY A 33 2.82 -4.27 -20.93
C GLY A 33 2.30 -5.60 -21.50
N VAL A 34 1.39 -6.27 -20.79
CA VAL A 34 0.77 -7.53 -21.25
C VAL A 34 -0.10 -7.31 -22.49
N VAL A 35 -0.91 -6.26 -22.52
CA VAL A 35 -1.74 -5.91 -23.69
C VAL A 35 -0.85 -5.62 -24.90
N CYS A 36 0.21 -4.82 -24.73
CA CYS A 36 1.18 -4.53 -25.78
C CYS A 36 1.89 -5.79 -26.28
N PHE A 37 2.26 -6.70 -25.38
CA PHE A 37 2.88 -7.99 -25.74
C PHE A 37 1.95 -8.84 -26.61
N MET A 38 0.66 -8.93 -26.25
CA MET A 38 -0.34 -9.70 -27.01
C MET A 38 -0.58 -9.15 -28.42
N THR A 39 -0.44 -7.84 -28.62
CA THR A 39 -0.64 -7.22 -29.94
C THR A 39 0.53 -7.42 -30.92
N LEU A 40 1.69 -7.93 -30.47
CA LEU A 40 2.95 -8.14 -31.22
C LEU A 40 3.57 -6.90 -31.90
N ILE A 41 2.77 -5.91 -32.30
CA ILE A 41 3.17 -4.64 -32.92
C ILE A 41 3.94 -3.77 -31.90
N LEU A 42 3.61 -3.90 -30.61
CA LEU A 42 4.16 -3.09 -29.52
C LEU A 42 5.17 -3.87 -28.66
N PHE A 43 5.70 -4.99 -29.18
CA PHE A 43 6.67 -5.84 -28.50
C PHE A 43 7.89 -5.10 -27.91
N PRO A 44 8.56 -4.17 -28.61
CA PRO A 44 9.70 -3.44 -28.02
C PRO A 44 9.29 -2.58 -26.81
N ILE A 45 8.06 -2.08 -26.79
CA ILE A 45 7.53 -1.30 -25.66
C ILE A 45 7.22 -2.23 -24.47
N ALA A 46 6.68 -3.41 -24.74
CA ALA A 46 6.43 -4.42 -23.72
C ALA A 46 7.72 -4.90 -23.02
N ILE A 47 8.82 -5.04 -23.77
CA ILE A 47 10.15 -5.39 -23.21
C ILE A 47 10.63 -4.36 -22.18
N ILE A 48 10.28 -3.08 -22.32
CA ILE A 48 10.67 -2.04 -21.36
C ILE A 48 9.68 -2.01 -20.18
N LEU A 49 8.38 -2.12 -20.44
CA LEU A 49 7.34 -2.01 -19.42
C LEU A 49 7.33 -3.17 -18.42
N ILE A 50 7.59 -4.40 -18.88
CA ILE A 50 7.55 -5.60 -18.01
C ILE A 50 8.64 -5.55 -16.93
N PRO A 51 9.93 -5.30 -17.24
CA PRO A 51 10.98 -5.11 -16.23
C PRO A 51 10.69 -3.94 -15.28
N LEU A 52 10.08 -2.86 -15.78
CA LEU A 52 9.65 -1.72 -14.97
C LEU A 52 8.58 -2.13 -13.94
N ALA A 53 7.60 -2.93 -14.34
CA ALA A 53 6.60 -3.49 -13.42
C ALA A 53 7.26 -4.39 -12.37
N PHE A 54 8.17 -5.29 -12.78
CA PHE A 54 8.95 -6.12 -11.86
C PHE A 54 9.79 -5.29 -10.87
N TYR A 55 10.43 -4.21 -11.35
CA TYR A 55 11.19 -3.30 -10.51
C TYR A 55 10.31 -2.60 -9.46
N CYS A 56 9.13 -2.12 -9.85
CA CYS A 56 8.16 -1.53 -8.93
C CYS A 56 7.72 -2.52 -7.85
N ILE A 57 7.42 -3.77 -8.22
CA ILE A 57 7.07 -4.85 -7.28
C ILE A 57 8.25 -5.14 -6.33
N TRP A 58 9.47 -5.23 -6.86
CA TRP A 58 10.65 -5.47 -6.03
C TRP A 58 10.89 -4.35 -5.01
N LYS A 59 10.77 -3.09 -5.43
CA LYS A 59 10.81 -1.92 -4.54
C LYS A 59 9.75 -1.99 -3.46
N GLN A 60 8.55 -2.47 -3.78
CA GLN A 60 7.45 -2.63 -2.84
C GLN A 60 7.75 -3.64 -1.72
N PHE A 61 8.51 -4.70 -2.00
CA PHE A 61 8.94 -5.68 -0.99
C PHE A 61 10.02 -5.13 -0.05
N ARG A 62 10.85 -4.22 -0.54
CA ARG A 62 11.97 -3.64 0.24
C ARG A 62 11.56 -2.45 1.11
N TYR A 63 10.33 -1.96 0.99
CA TYR A 63 9.88 -0.81 1.79
C TYR A 63 9.71 -1.19 3.27
N PRO A 64 10.35 -0.46 4.21
CA PRO A 64 10.21 -0.73 5.63
C PRO A 64 8.78 -0.45 6.09
N VAL A 65 8.20 -1.43 6.78
CA VAL A 65 6.88 -1.33 7.42
C VAL A 65 7.00 -1.75 8.87
N TYR A 66 6.42 -0.95 9.76
CA TYR A 66 6.34 -1.26 11.18
C TYR A 66 5.04 -2.02 11.47
N LYS A 67 5.14 -3.03 12.33
CA LYS A 67 3.98 -3.77 12.82
C LYS A 67 3.60 -3.21 14.17
N VAL A 68 2.42 -2.65 14.23
CA VAL A 68 1.89 -2.01 15.42
C VAL A 68 0.63 -2.68 15.90
N MET A 69 0.42 -2.75 17.21
CA MET A 69 -0.78 -3.35 17.79
C MET A 69 -1.75 -2.24 18.22
N CYS A 70 -2.99 -2.32 17.75
CA CYS A 70 -4.01 -1.35 18.20
C CYS A 70 -4.33 -1.57 19.69
N PRO A 71 -4.26 -0.54 20.55
CA PRO A 71 -4.59 -0.67 21.97
C PRO A 71 -6.08 -0.91 22.23
N ASN A 72 -6.96 -0.62 21.26
CA ASN A 72 -8.40 -0.82 21.39
C ASN A 72 -8.82 -2.24 20.97
N CYS A 73 -8.59 -2.61 19.70
CA CYS A 73 -9.06 -3.88 19.15
C CYS A 73 -7.99 -4.98 19.11
N LYS A 74 -6.78 -4.73 19.62
CA LYS A 74 -5.65 -5.67 19.68
C LYS A 74 -5.22 -6.27 18.32
N ARG A 75 -5.69 -5.72 17.20
CA ARG A 75 -5.28 -6.16 15.86
C ARG A 75 -3.88 -5.65 15.53
N LYS A 76 -3.09 -6.50 14.88
CA LYS A 76 -1.80 -6.13 14.30
C LYS A 76 -2.05 -5.37 12.99
N LEU A 77 -1.51 -4.17 12.89
CA LEU A 77 -1.61 -3.30 11.72
C LEU A 77 -0.19 -3.13 11.17
N GLN A 78 -0.07 -3.07 9.85
CA GLN A 78 1.17 -2.69 9.18
C GLN A 78 1.05 -1.23 8.78
N VAL A 79 2.05 -0.42 9.12
CA VAL A 79 2.06 1.02 8.87
C VAL A 79 3.43 1.42 8.31
N GLU A 80 3.44 2.28 7.31
CA GLU A 80 4.67 2.85 6.76
C GLU A 80 5.34 3.81 7.76
N VAL A 81 6.67 3.83 7.76
CA VAL A 81 7.50 4.64 8.69
C VAL A 81 7.14 6.12 8.67
N GLU A 82 6.75 6.62 7.50
CA GLU A 82 6.44 8.03 7.25
C GLU A 82 5.06 8.45 7.81
N VAL A 83 4.18 7.49 8.12
CA VAL A 83 2.81 7.76 8.56
C VAL A 83 2.80 8.02 10.07
N LYS A 84 2.50 9.26 10.46
CA LYS A 84 2.43 9.69 11.87
C LYS A 84 1.05 9.52 12.51
N LYS A 85 -0.01 9.59 11.71
CA LYS A 85 -1.41 9.47 12.14
C LYS A 85 -2.13 8.52 11.20
N PHE A 86 -2.86 7.57 11.74
CA PHE A 86 -3.64 6.62 10.94
C PHE A 86 -4.83 6.11 11.74
N HIS A 87 -5.88 5.72 11.04
CA HIS A 87 -7.00 5.06 11.66
C HIS A 87 -6.81 3.54 11.69
N CYS A 88 -7.27 2.93 12.78
CA CYS A 88 -7.51 1.50 12.80
C CYS A 88 -8.88 1.17 12.17
N VAL A 89 -9.10 -0.10 11.80
CA VAL A 89 -10.39 -0.62 11.33
C VAL A 89 -11.50 -0.46 12.39
N CYS A 90 -11.15 -0.34 13.66
CA CYS A 90 -12.10 0.02 14.72
C CYS A 90 -12.40 1.52 14.80
N HIS A 91 -12.09 2.29 13.75
CA HIS A 91 -12.25 3.75 13.64
C HIS A 91 -11.48 4.58 14.69
N THR A 92 -10.66 3.95 15.52
CA THR A 92 -9.81 4.66 16.48
C THR A 92 -8.65 5.34 15.75
N LEU A 93 -8.50 6.65 15.93
CA LEU A 93 -7.34 7.40 15.45
C LEU A 93 -6.14 7.10 16.36
N LEU A 94 -5.04 6.69 15.73
CA LEU A 94 -3.79 6.35 16.39
C LEU A 94 -2.71 7.31 15.91
N LYS A 95 -1.97 7.87 16.87
CA LYS A 95 -0.86 8.77 16.60
C LYS A 95 0.43 8.13 17.11
N ARG A 96 1.47 8.22 16.28
CA ARG A 96 2.81 7.77 16.62
C ARG A 96 3.48 8.82 17.51
N GLU A 97 3.89 8.41 18.71
CA GLU A 97 4.78 9.16 19.59
C GLU A 97 6.10 8.37 19.71
N GLY A 98 7.13 8.78 18.96
CA GLY A 98 8.44 8.11 18.99
C GLY A 98 8.53 6.80 18.20
N ASP A 99 9.50 5.96 18.57
CA ASP A 99 9.88 4.79 17.77
C ASP A 99 8.95 3.58 17.93
N GLU A 100 8.26 3.44 19.07
CA GLU A 100 7.41 2.26 19.34
C GLU A 100 6.08 2.56 20.05
N GLU A 101 5.83 3.78 20.50
CA GLU A 101 4.62 4.10 21.29
C GLU A 101 3.50 4.68 20.42
N ILE A 102 2.29 4.15 20.65
CA ILE A 102 1.08 4.59 19.98
C ILE A 102 0.14 5.14 21.04
N ALA A 103 -0.06 6.45 21.00
CA ALA A 103 -1.07 7.12 21.79
C ALA A 103 -2.42 7.09 21.04
N LYS A 104 -3.50 6.87 21.79
CA LYS A 104 -4.84 7.22 21.32
C LYS A 104 -4.95 8.74 21.35
N GLU A 105 -5.26 9.36 20.22
CA GLU A 105 -5.65 10.78 20.22
C GLU A 105 -7.12 10.80 20.67
N ILE A 106 -7.37 11.26 21.90
CA ILE A 106 -8.70 11.42 22.50
C ILE A 106 -9.32 12.71 21.99
#